data_AF-A0A942GXI9-F1
#
_entry.id   AF-A0A942GXI9-F1
#
_cell.length_a   1.000
_cell.length_b   1.000
_cell.length_c   1.000
_cell.angle_alpha   90.00
_cell.angle_beta   90.00
_cell.angle_gamma   90.00
#
_symmetry.space_group_name_H-M   'P 1'
#
loop_
_entity.id
_entity.type
_entity.pdbx_description
1 polymer ?
#
loop_
_entity_poly.entity_id
_entity_poly.type
_entity_poly.pdbx_seq_one_letter_code
_entity_poly.pdbx_strand_id
1 'polypeptide(L)'
;MKSRQVPVATILLIAANMAMAFYVLIHPEFVETYGLKPGHATFAQAIISPFLHQNVFHLLGNMIFLAAVGAAVELTGSAGRLLLTYAIGAAAGELTHVLLASRSVDPPILVGASGAIAGCIGAYTMRYLRLKVPVAPKFGASVLAVTLVWVGLQVIGAVVTIGEQVAVSYWAHLGGFFAGLILSLLVRPPQMAELDLKHQVLAKMNERSPAAALAAAKKHVQEHPDDPNGLRALAEAETRMGHADEAKKAWLKLATLPGITPRPEDIAELLRTGGVSSLPEVRRLQWAESFSEDHQDLSEELLNSIVADTSSPRRPDALLELVKLYHEKQPDKFEANCALLVKDYPMHAATEWLRSKGWTQ
;
A
#
# COMPACT_ATOMS: atom_id res chain seq x y z
N MET A 1 5.45 2.05 14.89
CA MET A 1 5.26 2.13 13.43
C MET A 1 6.62 2.35 12.76
N LYS A 2 7.14 1.40 11.96
CA LYS A 2 8.37 1.64 11.18
C LYS A 2 8.09 2.69 10.11
N SER A 3 8.95 3.70 10.00
CA SER A 3 8.86 4.77 9.00
C SER A 3 8.73 4.20 7.58
N ARG A 4 7.86 4.80 6.75
CA ARG A 4 7.77 4.49 5.31
C ARG A 4 9.16 4.61 4.68
N GLN A 5 9.76 3.49 4.28
CA GLN A 5 10.97 3.53 3.46
C GLN A 5 10.58 3.93 2.04
N VAL A 6 11.13 5.06 1.57
CA VAL A 6 10.96 5.59 0.22
C VAL A 6 12.06 4.99 -0.67
N PRO A 7 11.75 4.52 -1.89
CA PRO A 7 12.75 3.98 -2.81
C PRO A 7 13.55 5.10 -3.48
N VAL A 8 14.46 5.72 -2.72
CA VAL A 8 15.21 6.91 -3.14
C VAL A 8 16.07 6.62 -4.36
N ALA A 9 16.78 5.49 -4.42
CA ALA A 9 17.64 5.18 -5.57
C ALA A 9 16.82 4.95 -6.85
N THR A 10 15.65 4.33 -6.75
CA THR A 10 14.71 4.18 -7.87
C THR A 10 14.26 5.55 -8.38
N ILE A 11 13.86 6.44 -7.47
CA ILE A 11 13.44 7.80 -7.81
C ILE A 11 14.57 8.58 -8.48
N LEU A 12 15.80 8.47 -7.97
CA LEU A 12 16.98 9.13 -8.55
C LEU A 12 17.31 8.59 -9.94
N LEU A 13 17.21 7.28 -10.17
CA LEU A 13 17.40 6.70 -11.51
C LEU A 13 16.33 7.19 -12.48
N ILE A 14 15.07 7.25 -12.06
CA ILE A 14 13.99 7.81 -12.88
C ILE A 14 14.28 9.28 -13.20
N ALA A 15 14.65 10.07 -12.20
CA ALA A 15 14.98 11.49 -12.39
C ALA A 15 16.17 11.68 -13.36
N ALA A 16 17.21 10.84 -13.27
CA ALA A 16 18.34 10.87 -14.18
C ALA A 16 17.93 10.57 -15.63
N ASN A 17 17.05 9.58 -15.84
CA ASN A 17 16.50 9.26 -17.16
C ASN A 17 15.62 10.39 -17.71
N MET A 18 14.80 11.03 -16.86
CA MET A 18 14.02 12.20 -17.25
C MET A 18 14.91 13.38 -17.64
N ALA A 19 15.92 13.70 -16.82
CA ALA A 19 16.86 14.78 -17.11
C ALA A 19 17.60 14.56 -18.42
N MET A 20 18.07 13.32 -18.68
CA MET A 20 18.69 12.97 -19.94
C MET A 20 17.73 13.09 -21.12
N ALA A 21 16.47 12.70 -20.96
CA ALA A 21 15.45 12.85 -22.01
C ALA A 21 15.18 14.33 -22.34
N PHE A 22 15.13 15.22 -21.33
CA PHE A 22 15.03 16.67 -21.56
C PHE A 22 16.26 17.21 -22.27
N TYR A 23 17.46 16.74 -21.92
CA TYR A 23 18.69 17.13 -22.59
C TYR A 23 18.68 16.72 -24.08
N VAL A 24 18.31 15.48 -24.38
CA VAL A 24 18.19 14.95 -25.75
C VAL A 24 17.13 15.69 -26.57
N LEU A 25 16.07 16.21 -25.94
CA LEU A 25 15.06 17.03 -26.64
C LEU A 25 15.68 18.32 -27.23
N ILE A 26 16.68 18.88 -26.53
CA ILE A 26 17.41 20.08 -26.96
C ILE A 26 18.59 19.71 -27.87
N HIS A 27 19.19 18.54 -27.62
CA HIS A 27 20.40 18.03 -28.28
C HIS A 27 20.17 16.62 -28.88
N PRO A 28 19.38 16.49 -29.96
CA PRO A 28 19.07 15.19 -30.55
C PRO A 28 20.30 14.43 -31.08
N GLU A 29 21.35 15.16 -31.51
CA GLU A 29 22.65 14.62 -31.95
C GLU A 29 23.37 13.80 -30.86
N PHE A 30 22.97 13.99 -29.61
CA PHE A 30 23.53 13.28 -28.47
C PHE A 30 23.23 11.78 -28.53
N VAL A 31 22.08 11.39 -29.10
CA VAL A 31 21.70 9.98 -29.31
C VAL A 31 22.64 9.31 -30.31
N GLU A 32 22.96 9.99 -31.41
CA GLU A 32 23.87 9.46 -32.42
C GLU A 32 25.32 9.39 -31.92
N THR A 33 25.70 10.30 -31.03
CA THR A 33 27.06 10.36 -30.47
C THR A 33 27.27 9.30 -29.38
N TYR A 34 26.33 9.20 -28.44
CA TYR A 34 26.49 8.41 -27.22
C TYR A 34 25.63 7.14 -27.16
N GLY A 35 24.81 6.87 -28.17
CA GLY A 35 24.22 5.56 -28.36
C GLY A 35 25.30 4.51 -28.61
N LEU A 36 25.11 3.32 -28.05
CA LEU A 36 26.10 2.25 -28.14
C LEU A 36 26.08 1.63 -29.54
N LYS A 37 27.19 1.80 -30.27
CA LYS A 37 27.35 1.30 -31.64
C LYS A 37 28.11 -0.03 -31.63
N PRO A 38 27.49 -1.15 -32.06
CA PRO A 38 28.20 -2.42 -32.16
C PRO A 38 29.42 -2.31 -33.09
N GLY A 39 30.57 -2.86 -32.68
CA GLY A 39 31.84 -2.77 -33.41
C GLY A 39 32.70 -1.53 -33.08
N HIS A 40 32.11 -0.45 -32.56
CA HIS A 40 32.82 0.78 -32.19
C HIS A 40 32.43 1.30 -30.79
N ALA A 41 32.01 0.39 -29.91
CA ALA A 41 31.56 0.72 -28.57
C ALA A 41 32.68 1.39 -27.75
N THR A 42 32.38 2.55 -27.17
CA THR A 42 33.28 3.25 -26.25
C THR A 42 32.78 3.13 -24.81
N PHE A 43 33.68 3.34 -23.84
CA PHE A 43 33.31 3.39 -22.43
C PHE A 43 32.27 4.48 -22.15
N ALA A 44 32.41 5.66 -22.78
CA ALA A 44 31.44 6.74 -22.64
C ALA A 44 30.05 6.34 -23.15
N GLN A 45 29.97 5.64 -24.29
CA GLN A 45 28.71 5.11 -24.80
C GLN A 45 28.10 4.13 -23.81
N ALA A 46 28.83 3.12 -23.32
CA ALA A 46 28.30 2.14 -22.36
C ALA A 46 27.75 2.76 -21.05
N ILE A 47 28.30 3.90 -20.62
CA ILE A 47 27.79 4.59 -19.43
C ILE A 47 26.54 5.44 -19.74
N ILE A 48 26.47 6.02 -20.93
CA ILE A 48 25.45 7.01 -21.29
C ILE A 48 24.24 6.36 -21.99
N SER A 49 24.45 5.37 -22.85
CA SER A 49 23.39 4.69 -23.63
C SER A 49 22.21 4.18 -22.81
N PRO A 50 22.36 3.68 -21.56
CA PRO A 50 21.23 3.26 -20.75
C PRO A 50 20.26 4.40 -20.39
N PHE A 51 20.71 5.65 -20.45
CA PHE A 51 19.88 6.83 -20.12
C PHE A 51 19.24 7.49 -21.36
N LEU A 52 19.71 7.14 -22.56
CA LEU A 52 19.19 7.66 -23.82
C LEU A 52 17.94 6.88 -24.25
N HIS A 53 16.97 7.53 -24.87
CA HIS A 53 15.73 6.90 -25.31
C HIS A 53 15.36 7.38 -26.71
N GLN A 54 14.89 6.47 -27.56
CA GLN A 54 14.53 6.79 -28.95
C GLN A 54 13.29 7.67 -29.07
N ASN A 55 12.34 7.55 -28.14
CA ASN A 55 11.09 8.30 -28.13
C ASN A 55 10.44 8.29 -26.74
N VAL A 56 9.40 9.13 -26.58
CA VAL A 56 8.66 9.30 -25.31
C VAL A 56 8.00 8.00 -24.84
N PHE A 57 7.49 7.16 -25.75
CA PHE A 57 6.85 5.90 -25.35
C PHE A 57 7.86 4.88 -24.82
N HIS A 58 9.04 4.79 -25.44
CA HIS A 58 10.13 3.96 -24.96
C HIS A 58 10.56 4.40 -23.54
N LEU A 59 10.72 5.71 -23.33
CA LEU A 59 11.02 6.29 -22.03
C LEU A 59 9.93 5.97 -20.99
N LEU A 60 8.67 6.25 -21.31
CA LEU A 60 7.54 6.02 -20.41
C LEU A 60 7.44 4.54 -20.00
N GLY A 61 7.58 3.62 -20.97
CA GLY A 61 7.59 2.19 -20.70
C GLY A 61 8.70 1.81 -19.71
N ASN A 62 9.94 2.25 -19.97
CA ASN A 62 11.06 1.98 -19.08
C ASN A 62 10.84 2.55 -17.68
N MET A 63 10.28 3.76 -17.55
CA MET A 63 10.04 4.36 -16.23
C MET A 63 8.94 3.64 -15.45
N ILE A 64 7.88 3.18 -16.11
CA ILE A 64 6.82 2.38 -15.46
C ILE A 64 7.41 1.07 -14.93
N PHE A 65 8.21 0.36 -15.74
CA PHE A 65 8.85 -0.87 -15.30
C PHE A 65 9.88 -0.61 -14.19
N LEU A 66 10.75 0.39 -14.34
CA LEU A 66 11.74 0.75 -13.32
C LEU A 66 11.09 1.15 -11.99
N ALA A 67 9.99 1.92 -12.03
CA ALA A 67 9.24 2.27 -10.84
C ALA A 67 8.64 1.03 -10.13
N ALA A 68 8.21 0.03 -10.90
CA ALA A 68 7.65 -1.20 -10.35
C ALA A 68 8.75 -2.15 -9.82
N VAL A 69 9.66 -2.60 -10.68
CA VAL A 69 10.66 -3.61 -10.32
C VAL A 69 11.85 -3.04 -9.57
N GLY A 70 12.28 -1.82 -9.89
CA GLY A 70 13.38 -1.14 -9.20
C GLY A 70 13.03 -0.87 -7.74
N ALA A 71 11.83 -0.33 -7.48
CA ALA A 71 11.36 -0.12 -6.12
C ALA A 71 11.26 -1.43 -5.33
N ALA A 72 10.80 -2.51 -5.96
CA ALA A 72 10.75 -3.82 -5.32
C ALA A 72 12.15 -4.34 -4.95
N VAL A 73 13.13 -4.20 -5.83
CA VAL A 73 14.53 -4.59 -5.58
C VAL A 73 15.16 -3.73 -4.47
N GLU A 74 14.94 -2.41 -4.48
CA GLU A 74 15.47 -1.51 -3.48
C GLU A 74 14.87 -1.73 -2.09
N LEU A 75 13.54 -1.79 -1.99
CA LEU A 75 12.82 -1.91 -0.73
C LEU A 75 13.03 -3.27 -0.06
N THR A 76 13.48 -4.29 -0.81
CA THR A 76 13.70 -5.64 -0.27
C THR A 76 15.17 -6.01 -0.15
N GLY A 77 16.04 -5.27 -0.80
CA GLY A 77 17.47 -5.40 -0.68
C GLY A 77 18.05 -4.18 0.01
N SER A 78 18.49 -3.24 -0.82
CA SER A 78 19.01 -1.93 -0.44
C SER A 78 19.15 -1.09 -1.70
N ALA A 79 19.31 0.23 -1.53
CA ALA A 79 19.69 1.12 -2.62
C ALA A 79 20.95 0.62 -3.36
N GLY A 80 21.99 0.19 -2.64
CA GLY A 80 23.22 -0.33 -3.24
C GLY A 80 23.00 -1.59 -4.09
N ARG A 81 22.09 -2.49 -3.69
CA ARG A 81 21.74 -3.69 -4.47
C ARG A 81 20.97 -3.34 -5.73
N LEU A 82 20.07 -2.37 -5.66
CA LEU A 82 19.40 -1.85 -6.86
C LEU A 82 20.43 -1.30 -7.84
N LEU A 83 21.30 -0.39 -7.38
CA LEU A 83 22.30 0.26 -8.23
C LEU A 83 23.27 -0.77 -8.85
N LEU A 84 23.72 -1.76 -8.07
CA LEU A 84 24.57 -2.84 -8.58
C LEU A 84 23.85 -3.70 -9.61
N THR A 85 22.60 -4.10 -9.33
CA THR A 85 21.79 -4.90 -10.28
C THR A 85 21.53 -4.14 -11.56
N TYR A 86 21.22 -2.85 -11.46
CA TYR A 86 20.99 -1.97 -12.59
C TYR A 86 22.25 -1.84 -13.46
N ALA A 87 23.40 -1.55 -12.85
CA ALA A 87 24.66 -1.39 -13.55
C ALA A 87 25.13 -2.70 -14.23
N ILE A 88 25.07 -3.83 -13.51
CA ILE A 88 25.44 -5.14 -14.07
C ILE A 88 24.47 -5.56 -15.17
N GLY A 89 23.16 -5.32 -14.98
CA GLY A 89 22.14 -5.58 -16.00
C GLY A 89 22.37 -4.77 -17.27
N ALA A 90 22.72 -3.49 -17.14
CA ALA A 90 23.10 -2.63 -18.27
C ALA A 90 24.32 -3.22 -19.00
N ALA A 91 25.44 -3.40 -18.29
CA ALA A 91 26.69 -3.87 -18.88
C ALA A 91 26.55 -5.24 -19.56
N ALA A 92 25.85 -6.19 -18.92
CA ALA A 92 25.63 -7.51 -19.49
C ALA A 92 24.69 -7.46 -20.70
N GLY A 93 23.65 -6.62 -20.66
CA GLY A 93 22.76 -6.40 -21.80
C GLY A 93 23.50 -5.79 -22.99
N GLU A 94 24.28 -4.74 -22.76
CA GLU A 94 25.12 -4.09 -23.78
C GLU A 94 26.14 -5.06 -24.36
N LEU A 95 26.85 -5.82 -23.52
CA LEU A 95 27.79 -6.84 -24.00
C LEU A 95 27.11 -7.90 -24.86
N THR A 96 25.96 -8.41 -24.41
CA THR A 96 25.20 -9.43 -25.15
C THR A 96 24.70 -8.87 -26.48
N HIS A 97 24.23 -7.62 -26.49
CA HIS A 97 23.84 -6.92 -27.70
C HIS A 97 25.01 -6.76 -28.66
N VAL A 98 26.15 -6.24 -28.20
CA VAL A 98 27.33 -6.02 -29.05
C VAL A 98 27.81 -7.35 -29.64
N LEU A 99 27.86 -8.44 -28.88
CA LEU A 99 28.36 -9.74 -29.36
C LEU A 99 27.43 -10.41 -30.39
N LEU A 100 26.12 -10.21 -30.27
CA LEU A 100 25.11 -10.94 -31.05
C LEU A 100 24.51 -10.10 -32.18
N ALA A 101 24.35 -8.79 -31.97
CA ALA A 101 23.84 -7.86 -32.99
C ALA A 101 24.94 -7.40 -33.96
N SER A 102 26.23 -7.46 -33.61
CA SER A 102 27.33 -7.13 -34.54
C SER A 102 27.43 -8.10 -35.73
N ARG A 103 26.64 -9.17 -35.76
CA ARG A 103 26.54 -10.11 -36.89
C ARG A 103 25.57 -9.62 -37.97
N SER A 104 24.87 -8.52 -37.73
CA SER A 104 23.96 -7.89 -38.70
C SER A 104 24.71 -6.96 -39.66
N VAL A 105 24.20 -6.81 -40.88
CA VAL A 105 24.82 -5.98 -41.94
C VAL A 105 24.82 -4.49 -41.57
N ASP A 106 23.84 -4.05 -40.78
CA ASP A 106 23.77 -2.70 -40.21
C ASP A 106 23.28 -2.79 -38.75
N PRO A 107 24.20 -2.97 -37.79
CA PRO A 107 23.83 -3.25 -36.42
C PRO A 107 23.19 -2.01 -35.77
N PRO A 108 21.98 -2.14 -35.17
CA PRO A 108 21.26 -1.00 -34.65
C PRO A 108 21.99 -0.38 -33.45
N ILE A 109 21.88 0.94 -33.31
CA ILE A 109 22.38 1.67 -32.14
C ILE A 109 21.54 1.28 -30.92
N LEU A 110 22.20 0.80 -29.86
CA LEU A 110 21.53 0.46 -28.60
C LEU A 110 21.43 1.68 -27.70
N VAL A 111 20.19 1.97 -27.28
CA VAL A 111 19.85 2.98 -26.28
C VAL A 111 18.73 2.46 -25.39
N GLY A 112 18.66 2.95 -24.16
CA GLY A 112 17.56 2.73 -23.24
C GLY A 112 17.93 1.92 -22.02
N ALA A 113 17.20 2.17 -20.94
CA ALA A 113 17.42 1.53 -19.63
C ALA A 113 17.00 0.05 -19.61
N SER A 114 16.47 -0.48 -20.70
CA SER A 114 15.70 -1.73 -20.71
C SER A 114 16.56 -2.97 -20.38
N GLY A 115 17.85 -2.99 -20.72
CA GLY A 115 18.78 -4.04 -20.28
C GLY A 115 19.01 -4.01 -18.76
N ALA A 116 19.18 -2.82 -18.18
CA ALA A 116 19.31 -2.62 -16.75
C ALA A 116 18.04 -3.02 -15.98
N ILE A 117 16.88 -2.64 -16.52
CA ILE A 117 15.56 -3.00 -16.01
C ILE A 117 15.34 -4.51 -16.12
N ALA A 118 15.76 -5.15 -17.21
CA ALA A 118 15.70 -6.60 -17.35
C ALA A 118 16.53 -7.31 -16.26
N GLY A 119 17.70 -6.77 -15.90
CA GLY A 119 18.45 -7.24 -14.73
C GLY A 119 17.67 -7.12 -13.42
N CYS A 120 16.97 -6.01 -13.22
CA CYS A 120 16.09 -5.85 -12.07
C CYS A 120 14.92 -6.85 -12.10
N ILE A 121 14.37 -7.16 -13.28
CA ILE A 121 13.35 -8.22 -13.46
C ILE A 121 13.95 -9.59 -13.07
N GLY A 122 15.16 -9.92 -13.51
CA GLY A 122 15.84 -11.17 -13.13
C GLY A 122 16.00 -11.31 -11.61
N ALA A 123 16.44 -10.24 -10.95
CA ALA A 123 16.55 -10.22 -9.49
C ALA A 123 15.19 -10.33 -8.79
N TYR A 124 14.17 -9.63 -9.30
CA TYR A 124 12.79 -9.68 -8.83
C TYR A 124 12.21 -11.09 -8.96
N THR A 125 12.33 -11.73 -10.14
CA THR A 125 11.79 -13.06 -10.40
C THR A 125 12.33 -14.08 -9.43
N MET A 126 13.65 -14.10 -9.21
CA MET A 126 14.28 -15.02 -8.25
C MET A 126 13.72 -14.90 -6.83
N ARG A 127 13.35 -13.68 -6.44
CA ARG A 127 12.82 -13.40 -5.11
C ARG A 127 11.34 -13.72 -4.97
N TYR A 128 10.57 -13.64 -6.07
CA TYR A 128 9.11 -13.77 -6.05
C TYR A 128 8.57 -14.90 -6.91
N LEU A 129 9.37 -15.94 -7.19
CA LEU A 129 9.02 -17.06 -8.09
C LEU A 129 7.59 -17.59 -7.91
N ARG A 130 7.11 -17.68 -6.66
CA ARG A 130 5.79 -18.23 -6.30
C ARG A 130 4.70 -17.18 -6.07
N LEU A 131 5.03 -15.89 -6.07
CA LEU A 131 4.06 -14.81 -5.89
C LEU A 131 3.09 -14.82 -7.06
N LYS A 132 1.77 -14.83 -6.79
CA LYS A 132 0.75 -14.69 -7.83
C LYS A 132 0.50 -13.22 -8.09
N VAL A 133 0.61 -12.81 -9.34
CA VAL A 133 0.28 -11.46 -9.82
C VAL A 133 -0.98 -11.54 -10.70
N PRO A 134 -1.90 -10.58 -10.59
CA PRO A 134 -3.06 -10.53 -11.46
C PRO A 134 -2.61 -10.25 -12.89
N VAL A 135 -3.03 -11.09 -13.82
CA VAL A 135 -2.78 -10.91 -15.26
C VAL A 135 -4.09 -10.61 -16.02
N ALA A 136 -5.24 -10.95 -15.43
CA ALA A 136 -6.57 -10.55 -15.89
C ALA A 136 -7.54 -10.47 -14.68
N PRO A 137 -8.73 -9.88 -14.80
CA PRO A 137 -9.66 -9.65 -13.68
C PRO A 137 -10.01 -10.88 -12.82
N LYS A 138 -9.90 -12.09 -13.40
CA LYS A 138 -10.14 -13.38 -12.69
C LYS A 138 -8.97 -14.35 -12.79
N PHE A 139 -7.85 -13.94 -13.37
CA PHE A 139 -6.72 -14.83 -13.62
C PHE A 139 -5.45 -14.23 -13.06
N GLY A 140 -4.78 -15.00 -12.20
CA GLY A 140 -3.46 -14.66 -11.67
C GLY A 140 -2.46 -15.73 -12.08
N ALA A 141 -1.27 -15.30 -12.48
CA ALA A 141 -0.16 -16.19 -12.80
C ALA A 141 0.97 -15.97 -11.79
N SER A 142 1.80 -16.99 -11.58
CA SER A 142 3.01 -16.79 -10.77
C SER A 142 3.96 -15.84 -11.49
N VAL A 143 4.75 -15.06 -10.75
CA VAL A 143 5.83 -14.24 -11.33
C VAL A 143 6.75 -15.10 -12.19
N LEU A 144 7.04 -16.34 -11.78
CA LEU A 144 7.78 -17.28 -12.60
C LEU A 144 7.10 -17.53 -13.95
N ALA A 145 5.81 -17.86 -13.97
CA ALA A 145 5.09 -18.11 -15.22
C ALA A 145 5.08 -16.88 -16.14
N VAL A 146 4.78 -15.70 -15.58
CA VAL A 146 4.82 -14.42 -16.33
C VAL A 146 6.21 -14.16 -16.90
N THR A 147 7.26 -14.40 -16.11
CA THR A 147 8.64 -14.18 -16.53
C THR A 147 9.04 -15.18 -17.62
N LEU A 148 8.68 -16.45 -17.51
CA LEU A 148 8.98 -17.46 -18.52
C LEU A 148 8.32 -17.15 -19.86
N VAL A 149 7.06 -16.68 -19.84
CA VAL A 149 6.39 -16.19 -21.05
C VAL A 149 7.14 -15.00 -21.63
N TRP A 150 7.50 -14.01 -20.80
CA TRP A 150 8.25 -12.84 -21.26
C TRP A 150 9.61 -13.22 -21.86
N VAL A 151 10.40 -14.08 -21.20
CA VAL A 151 11.68 -14.59 -21.73
C VAL A 151 11.47 -15.35 -23.04
N GLY A 152 10.43 -16.18 -23.15
CA GLY A 152 10.07 -16.86 -24.38
C GLY A 152 9.79 -15.88 -25.53
N LEU A 153 9.04 -14.80 -25.25
CA LEU A 153 8.80 -13.73 -26.22
C LEU A 153 10.09 -12.98 -26.58
N GLN A 154 11.01 -12.79 -25.64
CA GLN A 154 12.32 -12.18 -25.94
C GLN A 154 13.14 -13.07 -26.89
N VAL A 155 13.17 -14.39 -26.65
CA VAL A 155 13.89 -15.34 -27.52
C VAL A 155 13.27 -15.38 -28.90
N ILE A 156 11.93 -15.46 -29.01
CA ILE A 156 11.23 -15.45 -30.29
C ILE A 156 11.51 -14.15 -31.04
N GLY A 157 11.39 -13.00 -30.37
CA GLY A 157 11.69 -11.70 -30.95
C GLY A 157 13.14 -11.61 -31.43
N ALA A 158 14.09 -12.06 -30.62
CA ALA A 158 15.52 -12.08 -30.97
C ALA A 158 15.81 -12.92 -32.22
N VAL A 159 15.08 -14.03 -32.43
CA VAL A 159 15.25 -14.93 -33.58
C VAL A 159 14.55 -14.39 -34.83
N VAL A 160 13.33 -13.87 -34.70
CA VAL A 160 12.54 -13.39 -35.84
C VAL A 160 13.12 -12.10 -36.43
N THR A 161 13.77 -11.27 -35.60
CA THR A 161 14.30 -9.96 -36.00
C THR A 161 15.80 -9.99 -36.31
N ILE A 162 16.37 -11.18 -36.53
CA ILE A 162 17.78 -11.32 -36.92
C ILE A 162 18.00 -10.58 -38.24
N GLY A 163 18.89 -9.57 -38.22
CA GLY A 163 19.22 -8.78 -39.41
C GLY A 163 18.27 -7.61 -39.67
N GLU A 164 17.27 -7.39 -38.82
CA GLU A 164 16.38 -6.23 -38.89
C GLU A 164 16.82 -5.14 -37.91
N GLN A 165 16.57 -3.88 -38.27
CA GLN A 165 16.67 -2.77 -37.33
C GLN A 165 15.39 -2.69 -36.50
N VAL A 166 15.50 -3.06 -35.23
CA VAL A 166 14.40 -2.98 -34.27
C VAL A 166 14.63 -1.88 -33.24
N ALA A 167 13.53 -1.22 -32.85
CA ALA A 167 13.55 -0.14 -31.86
C ALA A 167 14.04 -0.60 -30.46
N VAL A 168 13.91 -1.89 -30.16
CA VAL A 168 14.26 -2.46 -28.85
C VAL A 168 15.05 -3.75 -29.05
N SER A 169 16.20 -3.87 -28.39
CA SER A 169 17.03 -5.07 -28.53
C SER A 169 16.63 -6.18 -27.57
N TYR A 170 16.09 -7.27 -28.13
CA TYR A 170 15.81 -8.51 -27.41
C TYR A 170 17.07 -9.14 -26.78
N TRP A 171 18.23 -9.03 -27.44
CA TRP A 171 19.50 -9.54 -26.92
C TRP A 171 19.95 -8.80 -25.66
N ALA A 172 19.76 -7.48 -25.61
CA ALA A 172 20.06 -6.69 -24.43
C ALA A 172 19.19 -7.10 -23.23
N HIS A 173 17.90 -7.38 -23.48
CA HIS A 173 16.99 -7.85 -22.43
C HIS A 173 17.40 -9.22 -21.87
N LEU A 174 17.74 -10.18 -22.73
CA LEU A 174 18.17 -11.51 -22.29
C LEU A 174 19.46 -11.42 -21.48
N GLY A 175 20.46 -10.69 -21.96
CA GLY A 175 21.74 -10.47 -21.28
C GLY A 175 21.56 -9.85 -19.89
N GLY A 176 20.80 -8.75 -19.83
CA GLY A 176 20.49 -8.08 -18.57
C GLY A 176 19.74 -8.99 -17.59
N PHE A 177 18.68 -9.65 -18.07
CA PHE A 177 17.86 -10.57 -17.26
C PHE A 177 18.68 -11.67 -16.58
N PHE A 178 19.49 -12.40 -17.36
CA PHE A 178 20.27 -13.50 -16.80
C PHE A 178 21.37 -13.00 -15.86
N ALA A 179 21.99 -11.85 -16.15
CA ALA A 179 22.98 -11.28 -15.24
C ALA A 179 22.37 -10.88 -13.89
N GLY A 180 21.20 -10.25 -13.88
CA GLY A 180 20.47 -9.92 -12.66
C GLY A 180 19.99 -11.15 -11.89
N LEU A 181 19.54 -12.19 -12.61
CA LEU A 181 19.16 -13.48 -12.04
C LEU A 181 20.34 -14.15 -11.33
N ILE A 182 21.50 -14.22 -12.00
CA ILE A 182 22.73 -14.80 -11.44
C ILE A 182 23.22 -13.97 -10.26
N LEU A 183 23.23 -12.64 -10.37
CA LEU A 183 23.64 -11.76 -9.27
C LEU A 183 22.76 -11.96 -8.02
N SER A 184 21.46 -12.13 -8.21
CA SER A 184 20.51 -12.41 -7.12
C SER A 184 20.78 -13.76 -6.44
N LEU A 185 21.24 -14.77 -7.19
CA LEU A 185 21.67 -16.06 -6.64
C LEU A 185 22.96 -15.95 -5.83
N LEU A 186 23.91 -15.13 -6.29
CA LEU A 186 25.22 -14.94 -5.64
C LEU A 186 25.11 -14.05 -4.39
N VAL A 187 24.21 -13.07 -4.40
CA VAL A 187 24.05 -12.08 -3.33
C VAL A 187 22.72 -12.31 -2.59
N ARG A 188 22.71 -13.22 -1.61
CA ARG A 188 21.50 -13.53 -0.82
C ARG A 188 21.05 -12.33 0.03
N PRO A 189 19.77 -11.91 -0.03
CA PRO A 189 19.23 -10.92 0.88
C PRO A 189 19.03 -11.45 2.31
N PRO A 190 19.02 -10.59 3.34
CA PRO A 190 18.68 -11.01 4.70
C PRO A 190 17.25 -11.60 4.74
N GLN A 191 17.06 -12.69 5.50
CA GLN A 191 15.80 -13.44 5.64
C GLN A 191 14.59 -12.56 6.07
N MET A 192 14.84 -11.49 6.83
CA MET A 192 13.81 -10.53 7.26
C MET A 192 13.05 -9.87 6.10
N ALA A 193 13.70 -9.66 4.95
CA ALA A 193 13.07 -9.01 3.81
C ALA A 193 12.15 -9.96 2.99
N GLU A 194 12.15 -11.27 3.28
CA GLU A 194 11.28 -12.26 2.63
C GLU A 194 9.94 -12.39 3.37
N LEU A 195 9.96 -12.24 4.71
CA LEU A 195 8.78 -12.31 5.59
C LEU A 195 7.95 -11.02 5.59
N ASP A 196 8.58 -9.84 5.62
CA ASP A 196 7.87 -8.56 5.69
C ASP A 196 7.06 -8.24 4.40
N LEU A 197 7.39 -8.87 3.27
CA LEU A 197 6.88 -8.44 1.96
C LEU A 197 5.69 -9.21 1.42
N LYS A 198 5.50 -10.50 1.77
CA LYS A 198 4.28 -11.22 1.40
C LYS A 198 3.03 -10.46 1.87
N HIS A 199 3.12 -9.79 3.00
CA HIS A 199 2.03 -8.98 3.54
C HIS A 199 2.08 -7.52 3.05
N GLN A 200 3.25 -6.87 3.04
CA GLN A 200 3.32 -5.43 2.77
C GLN A 200 3.24 -5.05 1.29
N VAL A 201 3.78 -5.83 0.34
CA VAL A 201 3.71 -5.44 -1.09
C VAL A 201 2.37 -5.80 -1.70
N LEU A 202 1.75 -6.91 -1.30
CA LEU A 202 0.37 -7.21 -1.69
C LEU A 202 -0.62 -6.20 -1.08
N ALA A 203 -0.44 -5.79 0.18
CA ALA A 203 -1.21 -4.71 0.77
C ALA A 203 -0.99 -3.38 0.02
N LYS A 204 0.27 -2.98 -0.23
CA LYS A 204 0.61 -1.74 -0.94
C LYS A 204 0.18 -1.70 -2.41
N MET A 205 0.10 -2.86 -3.08
CA MET A 205 -0.38 -2.95 -4.47
C MET A 205 -1.92 -3.02 -4.54
N ASN A 206 -2.58 -3.67 -3.57
CA ASN A 206 -4.05 -3.67 -3.44
C ASN A 206 -4.61 -2.35 -2.88
N GLU A 207 -3.81 -1.55 -2.17
CA GLU A 207 -4.19 -0.22 -1.67
C GLU A 207 -4.48 0.80 -2.78
N ARG A 208 -4.20 0.50 -4.06
CA ARG A 208 -4.37 1.45 -5.17
C ARG A 208 -5.79 1.58 -5.72
N SER A 209 -6.74 0.75 -5.29
CA SER A 209 -8.15 0.97 -5.56
C SER A 209 -8.99 0.65 -4.34
N PRO A 210 -9.86 1.56 -3.87
CA PRO A 210 -10.84 1.27 -2.82
C PRO A 210 -11.62 -0.03 -3.07
N ALA A 211 -11.89 -0.37 -4.34
CA ALA A 211 -12.56 -1.61 -4.72
C ALA A 211 -11.70 -2.88 -4.50
N ALA A 212 -10.39 -2.79 -4.73
CA ALA A 212 -9.48 -3.92 -4.51
C ALA A 212 -9.27 -4.19 -3.01
N ALA A 213 -9.15 -3.12 -2.21
CA ALA A 213 -9.11 -3.22 -0.75
C ALA A 213 -10.40 -3.86 -0.21
N LEU A 214 -11.55 -3.43 -0.72
CA LEU A 214 -12.83 -4.01 -0.35
C LEU A 214 -12.93 -5.49 -0.71
N ALA A 215 -12.52 -5.88 -1.93
CA ALA A 215 -12.54 -7.28 -2.36
C ALA A 215 -11.63 -8.17 -1.49
N ALA A 216 -10.43 -7.69 -1.14
CA ALA A 216 -9.50 -8.39 -0.28
C ALA A 216 -10.06 -8.56 1.14
N ALA A 217 -10.62 -7.48 1.72
CA ALA A 217 -11.20 -7.51 3.05
C ALA A 217 -12.45 -8.42 3.11
N LYS A 218 -13.33 -8.37 2.09
CA LYS A 218 -14.48 -9.27 1.97
C LYS A 218 -14.06 -10.72 1.95
N LYS A 219 -13.05 -11.06 1.14
CA LYS A 219 -12.53 -12.43 1.07
C LYS A 219 -11.95 -12.89 2.42
N HIS A 220 -11.17 -12.04 3.08
CA HIS A 220 -10.59 -12.38 4.38
C HIS A 220 -11.66 -12.63 5.43
N VAL A 221 -12.69 -11.77 5.53
CA VAL A 221 -13.80 -11.95 6.47
C VAL A 221 -14.67 -13.17 6.11
N GLN A 222 -14.75 -13.57 4.84
CA GLN A 222 -15.42 -14.83 4.47
C GLN A 222 -14.66 -16.06 5.00
N GLU A 223 -13.32 -16.05 4.93
CA GLU A 223 -12.47 -17.14 5.41
C GLU A 223 -12.32 -17.11 6.96
N HIS A 224 -12.33 -15.92 7.54
CA HIS A 224 -12.15 -15.65 8.97
C HIS A 224 -13.20 -14.65 9.49
N PRO A 225 -14.45 -15.09 9.73
CA PRO A 225 -15.58 -14.20 10.04
C PRO A 225 -15.44 -13.37 11.30
N ASP A 226 -14.67 -13.85 12.27
CA ASP A 226 -14.55 -13.27 13.60
C ASP A 226 -13.16 -12.68 13.87
N ASP A 227 -12.32 -12.54 12.83
CA ASP A 227 -11.04 -11.83 12.96
C ASP A 227 -11.29 -10.32 13.11
N PRO A 228 -10.94 -9.70 14.25
CA PRO A 228 -11.16 -8.28 14.49
C PRO A 228 -10.43 -7.39 13.48
N ASN A 229 -9.24 -7.79 13.03
CA ASN A 229 -8.47 -7.00 12.07
C ASN A 229 -9.08 -7.08 10.67
N GLY A 230 -9.58 -8.26 10.29
CA GLY A 230 -10.33 -8.45 9.04
C GLY A 230 -11.61 -7.62 8.99
N LEU A 231 -12.40 -7.63 10.07
CA LEU A 231 -13.64 -6.85 10.16
C LEU A 231 -13.40 -5.35 10.12
N ARG A 232 -12.34 -4.88 10.79
CA ARG A 232 -11.92 -3.48 10.71
C ARG A 232 -11.53 -3.07 9.30
N ALA A 233 -10.69 -3.87 8.63
CA ALA A 233 -10.28 -3.61 7.26
C ALA A 233 -11.49 -3.59 6.30
N LEU A 234 -12.47 -4.46 6.53
CA LEU A 234 -13.72 -4.46 5.78
C LEU A 234 -14.53 -3.19 6.01
N ALA A 235 -14.71 -2.79 7.27
CA ALA A 235 -15.47 -1.61 7.63
C ALA A 235 -14.86 -0.31 7.07
N GLU A 236 -13.53 -0.17 7.17
CA GLU A 236 -12.79 0.93 6.56
C GLU A 236 -12.92 0.94 5.02
N ALA A 237 -12.86 -0.23 4.38
CA ALA A 237 -12.98 -0.33 2.94
C ALA A 237 -14.39 0.00 2.43
N GLU A 238 -15.45 -0.48 3.10
CA GLU A 238 -16.84 -0.13 2.78
C GLU A 238 -17.09 1.38 2.98
N THR A 239 -16.52 1.96 4.04
CA THR A 239 -16.59 3.42 4.30
C THR A 239 -15.95 4.22 3.16
N ARG A 240 -14.77 3.81 2.69
CA ARG A 240 -14.09 4.46 1.55
C ARG A 240 -14.83 4.30 0.23
N MET A 241 -15.63 3.24 0.09
CA MET A 241 -16.47 2.99 -1.09
C MET A 241 -17.79 3.77 -1.05
N GLY A 242 -18.12 4.43 0.08
CA GLY A 242 -19.40 5.12 0.28
C GLY A 242 -20.57 4.18 0.55
N HIS A 243 -20.31 2.91 0.87
CA HIS A 243 -21.33 1.92 1.19
C HIS A 243 -21.71 2.02 2.68
N ALA A 244 -22.53 3.02 3.01
CA ALA A 244 -22.83 3.40 4.40
C ALA A 244 -23.44 2.25 5.22
N ASP A 245 -24.39 1.49 4.65
CA ASP A 245 -25.08 0.41 5.36
C ASP A 245 -24.15 -0.79 5.63
N GLU A 246 -23.32 -1.15 4.65
CA GLU A 246 -22.33 -2.22 4.77
C GLU A 246 -21.23 -1.85 5.76
N ALA A 247 -20.75 -0.61 5.71
CA ALA A 247 -19.79 -0.08 6.68
C ALA A 247 -20.36 -0.14 8.10
N LYS A 248 -21.59 0.35 8.31
CA LYS A 248 -22.28 0.27 9.61
C LYS A 248 -22.39 -1.17 10.11
N LYS A 249 -22.79 -2.11 9.25
CA LYS A 249 -22.87 -3.54 9.61
C LYS A 249 -21.51 -4.12 10.02
N ALA A 250 -20.45 -3.78 9.30
CA ALA A 250 -19.11 -4.26 9.60
C ALA A 250 -18.57 -3.67 10.93
N TRP A 251 -18.74 -2.37 11.15
CA TRP A 251 -18.39 -1.71 12.41
C TRP A 251 -19.18 -2.28 13.59
N LEU A 252 -20.49 -2.51 13.43
CA LEU A 252 -21.33 -3.15 14.45
C LEU A 252 -20.85 -4.57 14.77
N LYS A 253 -20.55 -5.37 13.74
CA LYS A 253 -20.06 -6.73 13.95
C LYS A 253 -18.76 -6.72 14.75
N LEU A 254 -17.79 -5.89 14.37
CA LEU A 254 -16.55 -5.70 15.12
C LEU A 254 -16.83 -5.30 16.58
N ALA A 255 -17.69 -4.32 16.80
CA ALA A 255 -18.03 -3.80 18.12
C ALA A 255 -18.76 -4.83 19.01
N THR A 256 -19.46 -5.79 18.40
CA THR A 256 -20.22 -6.83 19.13
C THR A 256 -19.41 -8.09 19.45
N LEU A 257 -18.19 -8.25 18.89
CA LEU A 257 -17.38 -9.44 19.09
C LEU A 257 -17.10 -9.72 20.59
N PRO A 258 -17.18 -10.98 21.04
CA PRO A 258 -16.86 -11.35 22.42
C PRO A 258 -15.39 -11.10 22.75
N GLY A 259 -15.12 -10.52 23.93
CA GLY A 259 -13.76 -10.34 24.45
C GLY A 259 -12.93 -9.25 23.75
N ILE A 260 -13.52 -8.51 22.81
CA ILE A 260 -12.87 -7.38 22.15
C ILE A 260 -13.39 -6.08 22.75
N THR A 261 -12.45 -5.24 23.20
CA THR A 261 -12.74 -3.82 23.50
C THR A 261 -12.40 -3.03 22.24
N PRO A 262 -13.38 -2.37 21.59
CA PRO A 262 -13.12 -1.56 20.41
C PRO A 262 -12.16 -0.42 20.74
N ARG A 263 -11.36 0.00 19.76
CA ARG A 263 -10.51 1.17 19.93
C ARG A 263 -11.37 2.44 19.90
N PRO A 264 -10.93 3.53 20.54
CA PRO A 264 -11.60 4.84 20.44
C PRO A 264 -11.93 5.23 18.99
N GLU A 265 -11.00 4.97 18.05
CA GLU A 265 -11.22 5.25 16.63
C GLU A 265 -12.36 4.43 16.02
N ASP A 266 -12.50 3.16 16.43
CA ASP A 266 -13.54 2.26 15.92
C ASP A 266 -14.93 2.77 16.39
N ILE A 267 -15.02 3.31 17.60
CA ILE A 267 -16.24 3.91 18.16
C ILE A 267 -16.58 5.24 17.49
N ALA A 268 -15.58 6.08 17.22
CA ALA A 268 -15.78 7.33 16.50
C ALA A 268 -16.34 7.11 15.08
N GLU A 269 -15.92 6.04 14.39
CA GLU A 269 -16.51 5.65 13.10
C GLU A 269 -17.95 5.11 13.27
N LEU A 270 -18.20 4.34 14.32
CA LEU A 270 -19.53 3.83 14.61
C LEU A 270 -20.54 4.95 14.96
N LEU A 271 -20.09 6.02 15.64
CA LEU A 271 -20.88 7.23 15.89
C LEU A 271 -21.21 7.94 14.57
N ARG A 272 -20.21 8.16 13.72
CA ARG A 272 -20.38 8.80 12.40
C ARG A 272 -21.34 8.04 11.48
N THR A 273 -21.31 6.71 11.51
CA THR A 273 -22.23 5.86 10.72
C THR A 273 -23.62 5.73 11.34
N GLY A 274 -23.87 6.34 12.51
CA GLY A 274 -25.12 6.17 13.26
C GLY A 274 -25.35 4.72 13.71
N GLY A 275 -24.27 3.95 13.87
CA GLY A 275 -24.30 2.56 14.31
C GLY A 275 -24.51 2.40 15.80
N VAL A 276 -24.07 3.38 16.61
CA VAL A 276 -24.09 3.29 18.08
C VAL A 276 -25.49 3.00 18.64
N SER A 277 -26.55 3.56 18.07
CA SER A 277 -27.92 3.32 18.51
C SER A 277 -28.36 1.86 18.40
N SER A 278 -27.68 1.05 17.58
CA SER A 278 -27.94 -0.38 17.43
C SER A 278 -27.17 -1.24 18.44
N LEU A 279 -26.35 -0.64 19.30
CA LEU A 279 -25.63 -1.35 20.37
C LEU A 279 -26.48 -1.46 21.64
N PRO A 280 -26.33 -2.56 22.40
CA PRO A 280 -26.92 -2.66 23.73
C PRO A 280 -26.49 -1.50 24.64
N GLU A 281 -27.43 -0.88 25.34
CA GLU A 281 -27.19 0.26 26.24
C GLU A 281 -26.11 -0.03 27.28
N VAL A 282 -26.08 -1.25 27.79
CA VAL A 282 -25.07 -1.70 28.77
C VAL A 282 -23.65 -1.58 28.20
N ARG A 283 -23.45 -1.94 26.93
CA ARG A 283 -22.13 -1.78 26.29
C ARG A 283 -21.78 -0.32 26.09
N ARG A 284 -22.75 0.50 25.70
CA ARG A 284 -22.56 1.95 25.53
C ARG A 284 -22.13 2.62 26.84
N LEU A 285 -22.76 2.25 27.96
CA LEU A 285 -22.35 2.70 29.31
C LEU A 285 -20.93 2.23 29.67
N GLN A 286 -20.65 0.94 29.53
CA GLN A 286 -19.34 0.37 29.87
C GLN A 286 -18.20 1.05 29.10
N TRP A 287 -18.40 1.30 27.81
CA TRP A 287 -17.41 1.98 27.00
C TRP A 287 -17.29 3.47 27.34
N ALA A 288 -18.42 4.15 27.58
CA ALA A 288 -18.38 5.54 28.02
C ALA A 288 -17.55 5.72 29.30
N GLU A 289 -17.72 4.83 30.27
CA GLU A 289 -16.92 4.81 31.50
C GLU A 289 -15.43 4.60 31.18
N SER A 290 -15.11 3.62 30.32
CA SER A 290 -13.72 3.34 29.92
C SER A 290 -13.03 4.49 29.17
N PHE A 291 -13.80 5.38 28.55
CA PHE A 291 -13.29 6.52 27.78
C PHE A 291 -13.34 7.85 28.56
N SER A 292 -13.86 7.86 29.79
CA SER A 292 -14.11 9.08 30.57
C SER A 292 -12.84 9.87 30.94
N GLU A 293 -11.68 9.24 30.98
CA GLU A 293 -10.40 9.92 31.27
C GLU A 293 -9.74 10.45 30.00
N ASP A 294 -9.52 9.57 29.00
CA ASP A 294 -8.70 9.86 27.83
C ASP A 294 -9.49 10.40 26.60
N HIS A 295 -10.78 10.09 26.50
CA HIS A 295 -11.63 10.37 25.32
C HIS A 295 -13.03 10.85 25.73
N GLN A 296 -13.06 12.01 26.39
CA GLN A 296 -14.27 12.57 27.02
C GLN A 296 -15.36 12.92 26.02
N ASP A 297 -14.99 13.32 24.81
CA ASP A 297 -15.90 13.56 23.70
C ASP A 297 -16.67 12.29 23.30
N LEU A 298 -15.96 11.16 23.17
CA LEU A 298 -16.59 9.87 22.87
C LEU A 298 -17.44 9.37 24.03
N SER A 299 -16.97 9.58 25.27
CA SER A 299 -17.75 9.27 26.47
C SER A 299 -19.07 10.05 26.49
N GLU A 300 -19.01 11.37 26.25
CA GLU A 300 -20.18 12.24 26.18
C GLU A 300 -21.15 11.81 25.08
N GLU A 301 -20.69 11.52 23.86
CA GLU A 301 -21.55 11.08 22.75
C GLU A 301 -22.23 9.73 23.03
N LEU A 302 -21.50 8.76 23.60
CA LEU A 302 -22.06 7.46 23.98
C LEU A 302 -23.15 7.61 25.04
N LEU A 303 -22.93 8.43 26.07
CA LEU A 303 -23.91 8.68 27.12
C LEU A 303 -25.14 9.43 26.58
N ASN A 304 -24.93 10.47 25.78
CA ASN A 304 -26.01 11.21 25.13
C ASN A 304 -26.86 10.32 24.22
N SER A 305 -26.25 9.30 23.58
CA SER A 305 -27.00 8.34 22.77
C SER A 305 -28.00 7.48 23.59
N ILE A 306 -27.80 7.35 24.90
CA ILE A 306 -28.73 6.68 25.83
C ILE A 306 -29.72 7.72 26.38
N VAL A 307 -29.22 8.87 26.81
CA VAL A 307 -30.05 9.94 27.40
C VAL A 307 -31.09 10.46 26.40
N ALA A 308 -30.81 10.44 25.10
CA ALA A 308 -31.78 10.82 24.07
C ALA A 308 -33.08 9.99 24.10
N ASP A 309 -33.04 8.75 24.59
CA ASP A 309 -34.22 7.89 24.74
C ASP A 309 -34.84 8.06 26.14
N THR A 310 -35.98 8.78 26.22
CA THR A 310 -36.72 8.99 27.48
C THR A 310 -37.31 7.71 28.06
N SER A 311 -37.46 6.66 27.26
CA SER A 311 -38.00 5.36 27.71
C SER A 311 -36.93 4.39 28.20
N SER A 312 -35.65 4.74 28.02
CA SER A 312 -34.54 3.88 28.38
C SER A 312 -34.48 3.62 29.89
N PRO A 313 -34.44 2.35 30.36
CA PRO A 313 -34.26 2.03 31.77
C PRO A 313 -32.85 2.39 32.27
N ARG A 314 -31.89 2.62 31.36
CA ARG A 314 -30.50 2.99 31.66
C ARG A 314 -30.25 4.49 31.62
N ARG A 315 -31.25 5.29 31.27
CA ARG A 315 -31.15 6.75 31.25
C ARG A 315 -30.68 7.36 32.57
N PRO A 316 -31.13 6.91 33.78
CA PRO A 316 -30.62 7.45 35.03
C PRO A 316 -29.12 7.19 35.25
N ASP A 317 -28.65 5.99 34.88
CA ASP A 317 -27.23 5.62 34.97
C ASP A 317 -26.39 6.50 34.02
N ALA A 318 -26.85 6.71 32.78
CA ALA A 318 -26.17 7.54 31.80
C ALA A 318 -26.12 9.03 32.21
N LEU A 319 -27.22 9.55 32.77
CA LEU A 319 -27.26 10.92 33.31
C LEU A 319 -26.26 11.09 34.46
N LEU A 320 -26.14 10.09 35.34
CA LEU A 320 -25.19 10.14 36.44
C LEU A 320 -23.74 10.22 35.95
N GLU A 321 -23.38 9.41 34.95
CA GLU A 321 -22.04 9.46 34.35
C GLU A 321 -21.77 10.80 33.65
N LEU A 322 -22.77 11.40 32.98
CA LEU A 322 -22.64 12.75 32.42
C LEU A 322 -22.42 13.80 33.51
N VAL A 323 -23.14 13.71 34.63
CA VAL A 323 -22.92 14.62 35.77
C VAL A 323 -21.49 14.53 36.29
N LYS A 324 -20.96 13.31 36.45
CA LYS A 324 -19.55 13.11 36.84
C LYS A 324 -18.58 13.67 35.81
N LEU A 325 -18.85 13.47 34.51
CA LEU A 325 -18.01 13.94 33.41
C LEU A 325 -17.94 15.48 33.34
N TYR A 326 -19.06 16.15 33.60
CA TYR A 326 -19.16 17.62 33.56
C TYR A 326 -18.73 18.31 34.84
N HIS A 327 -18.59 17.57 35.95
CA HIS A 327 -18.20 18.14 37.23
C HIS A 327 -16.89 18.94 37.09
N GLU A 328 -16.88 20.18 37.61
CA GLU A 328 -15.78 21.15 37.52
C GLU A 328 -15.46 21.70 36.11
N LYS A 329 -15.96 21.08 35.03
CA LYS A 329 -15.62 21.44 33.64
C LYS A 329 -16.72 22.21 32.91
N GLN A 330 -17.99 21.84 33.09
CA GLN A 330 -19.13 22.43 32.37
C GLN A 330 -20.31 22.66 33.33
N PRO A 331 -20.33 23.77 34.09
CA PRO A 331 -21.33 24.04 35.13
C PRO A 331 -22.78 23.98 34.63
N ASP A 332 -23.06 24.59 33.48
CA ASP A 332 -24.43 24.63 32.93
C ASP A 332 -24.96 23.23 32.60
N LYS A 333 -24.12 22.38 31.98
CA LYS A 333 -24.50 21.00 31.66
C LYS A 333 -24.59 20.15 32.92
N PHE A 334 -23.71 20.36 33.89
CA PHE A 334 -23.77 19.69 35.19
C PHE A 334 -25.11 19.95 35.88
N GLU A 335 -25.50 21.22 36.03
CA GLU A 335 -26.77 21.61 36.69
C GLU A 335 -27.99 21.06 35.94
N ALA A 336 -27.99 21.15 34.60
CA ALA A 336 -29.09 20.64 33.78
C ALA A 336 -29.30 19.12 33.94
N ASN A 337 -28.22 18.33 33.97
CA ASN A 337 -28.32 16.87 34.14
C ASN A 337 -28.69 16.49 35.58
N CYS A 338 -28.22 17.21 36.60
CA CYS A 338 -28.67 17.04 37.98
C CYS A 338 -30.18 17.31 38.12
N ALA A 339 -30.67 18.40 37.53
CA ALA A 339 -32.08 18.75 37.56
C ALA A 339 -32.96 17.69 36.87
N LEU A 340 -32.51 17.13 35.75
CA LEU A 340 -33.20 16.04 35.06
C LEU A 340 -33.29 14.78 35.93
N LEU A 341 -32.20 14.38 36.61
CA LEU A 341 -32.21 13.22 37.51
C LEU A 341 -33.20 13.39 38.67
N VAL A 342 -33.21 14.56 39.31
CA VAL A 342 -34.10 14.84 40.44
C VAL A 342 -35.56 14.88 40.00
N LYS A 343 -35.84 15.51 38.86
CA LYS A 343 -37.20 15.68 38.34
C LYS A 343 -37.79 14.35 37.84
N ASP A 344 -37.06 13.65 36.99
CA ASP A 344 -37.60 12.49 36.28
C ASP A 344 -37.38 11.18 37.06
N TYR A 345 -36.38 11.14 37.95
CA TYR A 345 -35.99 9.93 38.70
C TYR A 345 -35.73 10.20 40.21
N PRO A 346 -36.68 10.79 40.95
CA PRO A 346 -36.45 11.28 42.32
C PRO A 346 -36.05 10.22 43.36
N MET A 347 -36.42 8.95 43.12
CA MET A 347 -36.19 7.80 44.02
C MET A 347 -35.16 6.80 43.46
N HIS A 348 -34.48 7.14 42.36
CA HIS A 348 -33.46 6.26 41.79
C HIS A 348 -32.13 6.36 42.56
N ALA A 349 -31.37 5.27 42.63
CA ALA A 349 -30.08 5.23 43.32
C ALA A 349 -29.08 6.30 42.81
N ALA A 350 -29.15 6.63 41.52
CA ALA A 350 -28.38 7.73 40.92
C ALA A 350 -28.66 9.09 41.60
N THR A 351 -29.94 9.39 41.83
CA THR A 351 -30.38 10.63 42.50
C THR A 351 -30.01 10.62 43.98
N GLU A 352 -30.13 9.47 44.65
CA GLU A 352 -29.65 9.33 46.04
C GLU A 352 -28.13 9.53 46.14
N TRP A 353 -27.37 9.02 45.17
CA TRP A 353 -25.93 9.25 45.10
C TRP A 353 -25.60 10.74 44.96
N LEU A 354 -26.33 11.48 44.11
CA LEU A 354 -26.16 12.93 44.00
C LEU A 354 -26.42 13.66 45.33
N ARG A 355 -27.48 13.29 46.06
CA ARG A 355 -27.77 13.84 47.39
C ARG A 355 -26.65 13.53 48.37
N SER A 356 -26.10 12.31 48.34
CA SER A 356 -24.99 11.90 49.21
C SER A 356 -23.71 12.72 48.98
N LYS A 357 -23.52 13.26 47.77
CA LYS A 357 -22.42 14.15 47.41
C LYS A 357 -22.70 15.62 47.70
N GLY A 358 -23.92 15.97 48.13
CA GLY A 358 -24.34 17.37 48.32
C GLY A 358 -24.50 18.13 47.01
N TRP A 359 -24.65 17.43 45.88
CA TRP A 359 -24.79 18.05 44.55
C TRP A 359 -26.24 18.42 44.21
N THR A 360 -27.20 17.92 44.98
CA THR A 360 -28.60 18.32 44.93
C THR A 360 -29.25 18.19 46.30
N GLN A 361 -30.36 18.90 46.51
CA GLN A 361 -31.26 18.74 47.66
C GLN A 361 -32.18 17.52 47.49
#